data_AF-A0A2K4ZP25-F1
#
_entry.id   AF-A0A2K4ZP25-F1
#
_cell.length_a   1.000
_cell.length_b   1.000
_cell.length_c   1.000
_cell.angle_alpha   90.00
_cell.angle_beta   90.00
_cell.angle_gamma   90.00
#
_symmetry.space_group_name_H-M   'P 1'
#
loop_
_entity.id
_entity.type
_entity.pdbx_description
1 polymer ?
#
loop_
_entity_poly.entity_id
_entity_poly.type
_entity_poly.pdbx_seq_one_letter_code
_entity_poly.pdbx_strand_id
1 'polypeptide(L)'
;MITQAEKINVLNYNENKVSVMVSPTESFTFEPSVDGEIPSVIPMTFEQIRYANNYNTFRGGFLFFEKNKEKEIYEELGITNWECILNNKEIREILLSPSYDGLKKIVDIKDSAVFERVRAAFHKLKAEGTNDISVRVQQIISTRYKELQNKKVTTSIVIEKKDLAQSVPNKEVESLKAENKAMQEQLANMQEMMEKLLAQQSAKTETNESKKETTAPKKSPGRPKKNTE
;
A
#
# COMPACT_ATOMS: atom_id res chain seq x y z
N MET A 1 1.51 18.84 24.65
CA MET A 1 2.39 18.65 25.80
C MET A 1 1.95 17.37 26.48
N ILE A 2 2.80 16.35 26.41
CA ILE A 2 2.57 15.07 27.07
C ILE A 2 2.74 15.26 28.57
N THR A 3 1.73 14.88 29.36
CA THR A 3 1.85 14.94 30.82
C THR A 3 2.56 13.67 31.33
N GLN A 4 3.46 13.79 32.31
CA GLN A 4 4.26 12.66 32.80
C GLN A 4 3.42 11.47 33.34
N ALA A 5 2.21 11.75 33.82
CA ALA A 5 1.28 10.75 34.34
C ALA A 5 0.42 10.09 33.25
N GLU A 6 0.42 10.62 32.02
CA GLU A 6 -0.35 10.04 30.92
C GLU A 6 0.19 8.65 30.57
N LYS A 7 -0.73 7.70 30.42
CA LYS A 7 -0.43 6.37 29.91
C LYS A 7 -0.54 6.40 28.39
N ILE A 8 0.58 6.15 27.74
CA ILE A 8 0.71 6.10 26.29
C ILE A 8 0.71 4.63 25.87
N ASN A 9 -0.15 4.28 24.94
CA ASN A 9 -0.18 2.95 24.35
C ASN A 9 1.07 2.74 23.49
N VAL A 10 1.86 1.74 23.84
CA VAL A 10 3.00 1.28 23.04
C VAL A 10 2.61 0.00 22.31
N LEU A 11 2.92 -0.05 21.01
CA LEU A 11 2.40 -1.02 20.07
C LEU A 11 3.51 -1.94 19.57
N ASN A 12 3.30 -3.26 19.65
CA ASN A 12 4.18 -4.26 19.05
C ASN A 12 3.49 -4.93 17.85
N TYR A 13 3.95 -4.61 16.64
CA TYR A 13 3.52 -5.26 15.39
C TYR A 13 4.42 -6.44 14.98
N ASN A 14 5.41 -6.80 15.79
CA ASN A 14 6.30 -7.92 15.45
C ASN A 14 5.63 -9.25 15.75
N GLU A 15 5.84 -10.23 14.89
CA GLU A 15 5.41 -11.63 15.09
C GLU A 15 6.29 -12.39 16.08
N ASN A 16 7.17 -11.69 16.79
CA ASN A 16 7.98 -12.21 17.88
C ASN A 16 7.77 -11.37 19.14
N LYS A 17 8.10 -11.96 20.29
CA LYS A 17 8.13 -11.23 21.55
C LYS A 17 9.16 -10.11 21.49
N VAL A 18 8.82 -8.96 22.04
CA VAL A 18 9.74 -7.83 22.20
C VAL A 18 9.80 -7.52 23.68
N SER A 19 10.99 -7.66 24.27
CA SER A 19 11.23 -7.33 25.68
C SER A 19 12.06 -6.05 25.77
N VAL A 20 11.64 -5.14 26.63
CA VAL A 20 12.27 -3.83 26.81
C VAL A 20 12.44 -3.51 28.28
N MET A 21 13.60 -2.98 28.64
CA MET A 21 13.83 -2.41 29.95
C MET A 21 13.14 -1.05 30.01
N VAL A 22 12.34 -0.82 31.04
CA VAL A 22 11.57 0.42 31.23
C VAL A 22 12.04 1.21 32.46
N SER A 23 12.87 0.57 33.29
CA SER A 23 13.64 1.18 34.36
C SER A 23 14.86 0.27 34.65
N PRO A 24 15.75 0.61 35.61
CA PRO A 24 16.87 -0.27 35.98
C PRO A 24 16.45 -1.64 36.53
N THR A 25 15.23 -1.78 37.04
CA THR A 25 14.75 -3.01 37.72
C THR A 25 13.49 -3.59 37.09
N GLU A 26 12.90 -2.91 36.11
CA GLU A 26 11.63 -3.29 35.50
C GLU A 26 11.80 -3.47 33.99
N SER A 27 11.13 -4.49 33.47
CA SER A 27 11.05 -4.78 32.04
C SER A 27 9.63 -5.17 31.66
N PHE A 28 9.21 -4.78 30.47
CA PHE A 28 7.98 -5.27 29.87
C PHE A 28 8.29 -6.23 28.72
N THR A 29 7.43 -7.24 28.55
CA THR A 29 7.47 -8.16 27.42
C THR A 29 6.16 -8.07 26.68
N PHE A 30 6.24 -7.66 25.43
CA PHE A 30 5.11 -7.59 24.51
C PHE A 30 4.91 -8.97 23.89
N GLU A 31 3.67 -9.45 23.90
CA GLU A 31 3.31 -10.66 23.18
C GLU A 31 3.43 -10.44 21.66
N PRO A 32 3.66 -11.49 20.86
CA PRO A 32 3.71 -11.38 19.42
C PRO A 32 2.38 -10.89 18.84
N SER A 33 2.45 -10.09 17.77
CA SER A 33 1.33 -9.92 16.87
C SER A 33 1.04 -11.22 16.12
N VAL A 34 -0.24 -11.57 15.95
CA VAL A 34 -0.65 -12.82 15.29
C VAL A 34 -0.38 -12.78 13.78
N ASP A 35 -0.61 -11.61 13.17
CA ASP A 35 -0.59 -11.39 11.72
C ASP A 35 0.40 -10.29 11.28
N GLY A 36 1.03 -9.60 12.25
CA GLY A 36 1.87 -8.43 12.00
C GLY A 36 1.07 -7.16 11.71
N GLU A 37 -0.26 -7.21 11.81
CA GLU A 37 -1.17 -6.08 11.57
C GLU A 37 -1.90 -5.64 12.84
N ILE A 38 -2.33 -6.58 13.68
CA ILE A 38 -2.96 -6.29 14.97
C ILE A 38 -1.87 -6.26 16.04
N PRO A 39 -1.56 -5.10 16.65
CA PRO A 39 -0.49 -5.01 17.61
C PRO A 39 -0.90 -5.57 18.97
N SER A 40 0.06 -6.13 19.71
CA SER A 40 -0.10 -6.19 21.16
C SER A 40 0.22 -4.83 21.78
N VAL A 41 -0.46 -4.50 22.87
CA VAL A 41 -0.43 -3.16 23.46
C VAL A 41 -0.10 -3.23 24.93
N ILE A 42 0.86 -2.41 25.36
CA ILE A 42 1.15 -2.18 26.78
C ILE A 42 1.14 -0.67 27.02
N PRO A 43 0.28 -0.16 27.93
CA PRO A 43 0.31 1.24 28.32
C PRO A 43 1.54 1.56 29.20
N MET A 44 2.30 2.57 28.81
CA MET A 44 3.54 2.99 29.48
C MET A 44 3.49 4.47 29.84
N THR A 45 4.20 4.89 30.90
CA THR A 45 4.42 6.33 31.14
C THR A 45 5.46 6.87 30.18
N PHE A 46 5.50 8.19 29.98
CA PHE A 46 6.54 8.81 29.16
C PHE A 46 7.95 8.55 29.71
N GLU A 47 8.14 8.50 31.03
CA GLU A 47 9.44 8.17 31.63
C GLU A 47 9.91 6.75 31.27
N GLN A 48 9.00 5.78 31.31
CA GLN A 48 9.27 4.40 30.92
C GLN A 48 9.64 4.30 29.43
N ILE A 49 8.91 5.04 28.57
CA ILE A 49 9.19 5.14 27.13
C ILE A 49 10.56 5.76 26.89
N ARG A 50 10.87 6.86 27.59
CA ARG A 50 12.15 7.55 27.49
C ARG A 50 13.30 6.64 27.90
N TYR A 51 13.14 5.87 28.98
CA TYR A 51 14.14 4.90 29.42
C TYR A 51 14.33 3.78 28.38
N ALA A 52 13.24 3.19 27.87
CA ALA A 52 13.30 2.16 26.84
C ALA A 52 13.97 2.66 25.54
N ASN A 53 13.82 3.95 25.21
CA ASN A 53 14.44 4.55 24.03
C ASN A 53 15.99 4.56 24.06
N ASN A 54 16.62 4.33 25.21
CA ASN A 54 18.07 4.18 25.31
C ASN A 54 18.60 2.96 24.53
N TYR A 55 17.73 1.99 24.20
CA TYR A 55 18.10 0.71 23.57
C TYR A 55 17.62 0.57 22.12
N ASN A 56 17.47 1.69 21.39
CA ASN A 56 17.00 1.70 19.99
C ASN A 56 15.62 1.04 19.76
N THR A 57 14.81 0.87 20.81
CA THR A 57 13.47 0.25 20.72
C THR A 57 12.58 0.97 19.72
N PHE A 58 12.46 2.30 19.83
CA PHE A 58 11.60 3.10 18.97
C PHE A 58 12.33 3.53 17.70
N ARG A 59 13.55 4.05 17.83
CA ARG A 59 14.41 4.44 16.68
C ARG A 59 14.68 3.30 15.69
N GLY A 60 14.74 2.07 16.18
CA GLY A 60 14.95 0.86 15.39
C GLY A 60 13.66 0.27 14.81
N GLY A 61 12.49 0.85 15.13
CA GLY A 61 11.19 0.39 14.65
C GLY A 61 10.76 -0.96 15.23
N PHE A 62 11.14 -1.27 16.47
CA PHE A 62 10.65 -2.47 17.15
C PHE A 62 9.29 -2.20 17.79
N LEU A 63 9.10 -1.05 18.41
CA LEU A 63 7.82 -0.63 18.99
C LEU A 63 7.40 0.71 18.39
N PHE A 64 6.09 0.93 18.34
CA PHE A 64 5.46 2.10 17.73
C PHE A 64 4.44 2.74 18.66
N PHE A 65 3.97 3.92 18.28
CA PHE A 65 2.91 4.65 18.97
C PHE A 65 1.67 4.75 18.07
N GLU A 66 0.56 5.19 18.64
CA GLU A 66 -0.65 5.48 17.87
C GLU A 66 -0.38 6.64 16.88
N LYS A 67 -0.84 6.52 15.63
CA LYS A 67 -0.55 7.48 14.54
C LYS A 67 -0.92 8.94 14.86
N ASN A 68 -1.96 9.14 15.66
CA ASN A 68 -2.41 10.47 16.09
C ASN A 68 -1.45 11.15 17.09
N LYS A 69 -0.63 10.37 17.81
CA LYS A 69 0.31 10.87 18.84
C LYS A 69 1.78 10.64 18.50
N GLU A 70 2.08 9.80 17.50
CA GLU A 70 3.44 9.36 17.21
C GLU A 70 4.40 10.53 16.96
N LYS A 71 3.98 11.55 16.20
CA LYS A 71 4.82 12.71 15.89
C LYS A 71 5.24 13.46 17.16
N GLU A 72 4.28 13.80 18.02
CA GLU A 72 4.53 14.51 19.28
C GLU A 72 5.49 13.71 20.17
N ILE A 73 5.25 12.40 20.31
CA ILE A 73 6.08 11.52 21.13
C ILE A 73 7.49 11.40 20.57
N TYR A 74 7.64 11.18 19.25
CA TYR A 74 8.95 11.07 18.62
C TYR A 74 9.76 12.37 18.73
N GLU A 75 9.11 13.52 18.55
CA GLU A 75 9.73 14.84 18.72
C GLU A 75 10.20 15.04 20.17
N GLU A 76 9.38 14.71 21.19
CA GLU A 76 9.80 14.79 22.60
C GLU A 76 10.91 13.79 22.96
N LEU A 77 10.99 12.64 22.29
CA LEU A 77 12.10 11.68 22.42
C LEU A 77 13.38 12.11 21.68
N GLY A 78 13.36 13.25 20.97
CA GLY A 78 14.47 13.75 20.17
C GLY A 78 14.75 12.87 18.94
N ILE A 79 13.73 12.23 18.38
CA ILE A 79 13.81 11.38 17.20
C ILE A 79 13.31 12.20 16.00
N THR A 80 14.23 12.89 15.33
CA THR A 80 13.88 13.83 14.26
C THR A 80 13.59 13.17 12.91
N ASN A 81 14.07 11.95 12.69
CA ASN A 81 13.92 11.20 11.45
C ASN A 81 12.87 10.08 11.56
N TRP A 82 11.81 10.31 12.34
CA TRP A 82 10.82 9.27 12.67
C TRP A 82 10.06 8.75 11.44
N GLU A 83 9.86 9.57 10.40
CA GLU A 83 9.24 9.17 9.12
C GLU A 83 10.06 8.13 8.32
N CYS A 84 11.32 7.94 8.70
CA CYS A 84 12.21 6.92 8.13
C CYS A 84 12.16 5.59 8.89
N ILE A 85 11.49 5.53 10.05
CA ILE A 85 11.39 4.31 10.85
C ILE A 85 10.39 3.37 10.17
N LEU A 86 10.89 2.25 9.69
CA LEU A 86 10.07 1.27 8.97
C LEU A 86 9.45 0.25 9.92
N ASN A 87 8.16 -0.02 9.78
CA ASN A 87 7.51 -1.20 10.35
C ASN A 87 7.69 -2.44 9.43
N ASN A 88 7.32 -3.62 9.93
CA ASN A 88 7.55 -4.87 9.18
C ASN A 88 6.70 -4.96 7.89
N LYS A 89 5.51 -4.35 7.89
CA LYS A 89 4.63 -4.31 6.72
C LYS A 89 5.22 -3.45 5.62
N GLU A 90 5.71 -2.25 5.97
CA GLU A 90 6.41 -1.35 5.05
C GLU A 90 7.68 -1.99 4.49
N ILE A 91 8.46 -2.69 5.33
CA ILE A 91 9.61 -3.45 4.85
C ILE A 91 9.18 -4.46 3.79
N ARG A 92 8.17 -5.30 4.08
CA ARG A 92 7.67 -6.29 3.11
C ARG A 92 7.20 -5.64 1.82
N GLU A 93 6.47 -4.53 1.90
CA GLU A 93 5.99 -3.79 0.73
C GLU A 93 7.14 -3.28 -0.13
N ILE A 94 8.18 -2.70 0.48
CA ILE A 94 9.38 -2.24 -0.24
C ILE A 94 10.11 -3.41 -0.92
N LEU A 95 10.13 -4.59 -0.29
CA LEU A 95 10.78 -5.78 -0.86
C LEU A 95 10.01 -6.34 -2.07
N LEU A 96 8.69 -6.28 -2.04
CA LEU A 96 7.81 -6.79 -3.09
C LEU A 96 7.64 -5.80 -4.25
N SER A 97 7.50 -4.52 -3.94
CA SER A 97 7.31 -3.42 -4.89
C SER A 97 8.36 -2.33 -4.65
N PRO A 98 9.63 -2.58 -5.04
CA PRO A 98 10.72 -1.66 -4.76
C PRO A 98 10.56 -0.31 -5.45
N SER A 99 10.50 0.74 -4.64
CA SER A 99 10.60 2.15 -5.04
C SER A 99 11.96 2.73 -4.67
N TYR A 100 12.34 3.85 -5.28
CA TYR A 100 13.62 4.51 -4.98
C TYR A 100 13.68 4.91 -3.50
N ASP A 101 12.64 5.60 -3.02
CA ASP A 101 12.57 6.07 -1.63
C ASP A 101 12.52 4.90 -0.65
N GLY A 102 11.78 3.84 -0.97
CA GLY A 102 11.70 2.64 -0.14
C GLY A 102 13.05 1.94 0.00
N LEU A 103 13.71 1.65 -1.12
CA LEU A 103 15.04 1.05 -1.11
C LEU A 103 16.07 1.95 -0.42
N LYS A 104 15.95 3.28 -0.59
CA LYS A 104 16.84 4.24 0.07
C LYS A 104 16.69 4.16 1.59
N LYS A 105 15.46 4.12 2.11
CA LYS A 105 15.20 3.93 3.54
C LYS A 105 15.83 2.64 4.07
N ILE A 106 15.72 1.52 3.34
CA ILE A 106 16.35 0.25 3.73
C ILE A 106 17.88 0.36 3.77
N VAL A 107 18.48 0.90 2.71
CA VAL A 107 19.94 0.99 2.57
C VAL A 107 20.55 1.96 3.60
N ASP A 108 19.81 2.99 4.01
CA ASP A 108 20.23 3.97 5.02
C ASP A 108 20.21 3.46 6.46
N ILE A 109 19.66 2.26 6.71
CA ILE A 109 19.75 1.63 8.03
C ILE A 109 21.23 1.39 8.37
N LYS A 110 21.66 1.95 9.49
CA LYS A 110 23.06 1.94 9.97
C LYS A 110 23.35 0.87 11.00
N ASP A 111 22.32 0.43 11.72
CA ASP A 111 22.44 -0.52 12.81
C ASP A 111 22.22 -1.94 12.28
N SER A 112 23.17 -2.84 12.58
CA SER A 112 23.11 -4.22 12.08
C SER A 112 21.96 -5.01 12.69
N ALA A 113 21.61 -4.77 13.96
CA ALA A 113 20.51 -5.48 14.62
C ALA A 113 19.16 -4.99 14.07
N VAL A 114 19.02 -3.70 13.78
CA VAL A 114 17.85 -3.17 13.08
C VAL A 114 17.74 -3.75 11.67
N PHE A 115 18.86 -3.89 10.95
CA PHE A 115 18.86 -4.45 9.60
C PHE A 115 18.46 -5.94 9.56
N GLU A 116 18.63 -6.69 10.65
CA GLU A 116 18.14 -8.08 10.72
C GLU A 116 16.61 -8.15 10.56
N ARG A 117 15.86 -7.09 10.88
CA ARG A 117 14.41 -7.03 10.58
C ARG A 117 14.13 -7.12 9.07
N VAL A 118 14.92 -6.42 8.27
CA VAL A 118 14.82 -6.49 6.80
C VAL A 118 15.18 -7.88 6.31
N ARG A 119 16.23 -8.50 6.88
CA ARG A 119 16.62 -9.87 6.53
C ARG A 119 15.56 -10.89 6.90
N ALA A 120 14.96 -10.77 8.08
CA ALA A 120 13.90 -11.65 8.53
C ALA A 120 12.70 -11.58 7.58
N ALA A 121 12.25 -10.37 7.23
CA ALA A 121 11.18 -10.17 6.24
C ALA A 121 11.54 -10.76 4.87
N PHE A 122 12.77 -10.52 4.39
CA PHE A 122 13.26 -11.07 3.12
C PHE A 122 13.26 -12.61 3.11
N HIS A 123 13.78 -13.24 4.16
CA HIS A 123 13.83 -14.70 4.26
C HIS A 123 12.43 -15.31 4.42
N LYS A 124 11.53 -14.65 5.16
CA LYS A 124 10.14 -15.08 5.31
C LYS A 124 9.42 -15.06 3.96
N LEU A 125 9.48 -13.96 3.20
CA LEU A 125 8.90 -13.85 1.87
C LEU A 125 9.44 -14.93 0.92
N LYS A 126 10.76 -15.19 0.96
CA LYS A 126 11.39 -16.24 0.15
C LYS A 126 10.91 -17.65 0.53
N ALA A 127 10.64 -17.89 1.81
CA ALA A 127 10.14 -19.17 2.30
C ALA A 127 8.66 -19.38 1.98
N GLU A 128 7.84 -18.32 2.00
CA GLU A 128 6.43 -18.35 1.57
C GLU A 128 6.30 -18.76 0.10
N GLY A 129 7.25 -18.36 -0.76
CA GLY A 129 7.32 -18.80 -2.16
C GLY A 129 6.18 -18.31 -3.06
N THR A 130 5.31 -17.45 -2.54
CA THR A 130 4.14 -16.90 -3.23
C THR A 130 4.47 -15.65 -4.07
N ASN A 131 5.55 -14.95 -3.74
CA ASN A 131 5.95 -13.71 -4.39
C ASN A 131 7.41 -13.74 -4.83
N ASP A 132 7.66 -13.29 -6.05
CA ASP A 132 9.02 -13.19 -6.61
C ASP A 132 9.69 -11.87 -6.20
N ILE A 133 10.79 -11.97 -5.45
CA ILE A 133 11.64 -10.81 -5.14
C ILE A 133 12.68 -10.64 -6.22
N SER A 134 12.73 -9.45 -6.83
CA SER A 134 13.74 -9.08 -7.84
C SER A 134 15.15 -9.44 -7.39
N VAL A 135 15.91 -10.14 -8.25
CA VAL A 135 17.31 -10.54 -7.98
C VAL A 135 18.18 -9.36 -7.54
N ARG A 136 17.94 -8.17 -8.09
CA ARG A 136 18.66 -6.94 -7.72
C ARG A 136 18.37 -6.50 -6.28
N VAL A 137 17.10 -6.56 -5.87
CA VAL A 137 16.72 -6.30 -4.47
C VAL A 137 17.41 -7.29 -3.53
N GLN A 138 17.47 -8.58 -3.90
CA GLN A 138 18.19 -9.59 -3.11
C GLN A 138 19.68 -9.24 -2.98
N GLN A 139 20.31 -8.79 -4.07
CA GLN A 139 21.71 -8.36 -4.08
C GLN A 139 21.93 -7.12 -3.22
N ILE A 140 21.05 -6.12 -3.28
CA ILE A 140 21.11 -4.90 -2.45
C ILE A 140 21.08 -5.27 -0.97
N ILE A 141 20.11 -6.09 -0.55
CA ILE A 141 19.98 -6.51 0.86
C ILE A 141 21.21 -7.28 1.33
N SER A 142 21.64 -8.25 0.53
CA SER A 142 22.80 -9.08 0.84
C SER A 142 24.09 -8.26 0.92
N THR A 143 24.24 -7.28 0.02
CA THR A 143 25.40 -6.38 0.00
C THR A 143 25.37 -5.45 1.20
N ARG A 144 24.22 -4.84 1.49
CA ARG A 144 24.08 -3.93 2.63
C ARG A 144 24.35 -4.64 3.95
N TYR A 145 23.85 -5.86 4.09
CA TYR A 145 24.16 -6.70 5.25
C TYR A 145 25.66 -6.93 5.41
N LYS A 146 26.36 -7.30 4.34
CA LYS A 146 27.82 -7.49 4.36
C LYS A 146 28.56 -6.20 4.72
N GLU A 147 28.12 -5.05 4.22
CA GLU A 147 28.68 -3.76 4.63
C GLU A 147 28.57 -3.56 6.15
N LEU A 148 27.38 -3.78 6.72
CA LEU A 148 27.14 -3.63 8.16
C LEU A 148 27.97 -4.62 8.99
N GLN A 149 28.07 -5.89 8.57
CA GLN A 149 28.92 -6.90 9.22
C GLN A 149 30.41 -6.52 9.19
N ASN A 150 30.85 -5.89 8.10
CA ASN A 150 32.20 -5.34 7.97
C ASN A 150 32.37 -3.96 8.63
N LYS A 151 31.45 -3.55 9.50
CA LYS A 151 31.46 -2.27 10.23
C LYS A 151 31.44 -1.04 9.33
N LYS A 152 31.00 -1.20 8.07
CA LYS A 152 30.85 -0.10 7.11
C LYS A 152 29.46 0.54 7.26
N VAL A 153 29.39 1.48 8.19
CA VAL A 153 28.14 2.18 8.57
C VAL A 153 27.57 2.99 7.40
N THR A 154 28.41 3.69 6.64
CA THR A 154 27.98 4.44 5.45
C THR A 154 28.01 3.54 4.22
N THR A 155 26.88 3.40 3.55
CA THR A 155 26.76 2.51 2.38
C THR A 155 27.49 3.07 1.15
N SER A 156 27.99 2.19 0.28
CA SER A 156 28.39 2.56 -1.09
C SER A 156 27.40 2.09 -2.14
N ILE A 157 26.26 1.54 -1.74
CA ILE A 157 25.21 1.13 -2.66
C ILE A 157 24.56 2.38 -3.25
N VAL A 158 24.59 2.47 -4.57
CA VAL A 158 23.85 3.49 -5.33
C VAL A 158 22.65 2.82 -5.95
N ILE A 159 21.45 3.33 -5.66
CA ILE A 159 20.20 2.81 -6.21
C ILE A 159 20.02 3.40 -7.60
N GLU A 160 19.87 2.54 -8.59
CA GLU A 160 19.65 2.90 -9.98
C GLU A 160 18.21 2.57 -10.42
N LYS A 161 17.77 3.14 -11.55
CA LYS A 161 16.41 2.89 -12.11
C LYS A 161 16.11 1.41 -12.35
N LYS A 162 17.15 0.62 -12.64
CA LYS A 162 17.05 -0.82 -12.92
C LYS A 162 16.76 -1.66 -11.66
N ASP A 163 16.97 -1.10 -10.49
CA ASP A 163 16.75 -1.76 -9.19
C ASP A 163 15.30 -1.62 -8.71
N LEU A 164 14.58 -0.68 -9.30
CA LEU A 164 13.17 -0.44 -9.04
C LEU A 164 12.32 -1.53 -9.69
N ALA A 165 11.09 -1.67 -9.22
CA ALA A 165 10.11 -2.50 -9.90
C ALA A 165 10.00 -1.95 -11.33
N GLN A 166 10.40 -2.75 -12.32
CA GLN A 166 9.95 -2.46 -13.66
C GLN A 166 8.43 -2.48 -13.55
N SER A 167 7.80 -1.32 -13.77
CA SER A 167 6.39 -1.33 -14.17
C SER A 167 6.34 -2.36 -15.26
N VAL A 168 5.74 -3.52 -14.98
CA VAL A 168 5.31 -4.39 -16.06
C VAL A 168 4.56 -3.43 -16.97
N PRO A 169 4.97 -3.26 -18.24
CA PRO A 169 4.06 -2.65 -19.19
C PRO A 169 2.93 -3.65 -19.23
N ASN A 170 1.88 -3.41 -18.44
CA ASN A 170 0.65 -4.16 -18.55
C ASN A 170 0.24 -3.93 -19.98
N LYS A 171 0.50 -4.91 -20.85
CA LYS A 171 -0.05 -4.93 -22.20
C LYS A 171 -1.56 -4.69 -22.14
N GLU A 172 -2.19 -5.09 -21.03
CA GLU A 172 -3.56 -4.72 -20.65
C GLU A 172 -3.80 -3.22 -20.48
N VAL A 173 -2.92 -2.44 -19.84
CA VAL A 173 -3.13 -0.99 -19.64
C VAL A 173 -2.94 -0.23 -20.95
N GLU A 174 -1.99 -0.63 -21.79
CA GLU A 174 -1.84 -0.06 -23.13
C GLU A 174 -2.97 -0.50 -24.06
N SER A 175 -3.42 -1.76 -23.99
CA SER A 175 -4.58 -2.24 -24.76
C SER A 175 -5.88 -1.61 -24.29
N LEU A 176 -6.09 -1.43 -22.98
CA LEU A 176 -7.26 -0.75 -22.42
C LEU A 176 -7.26 0.75 -22.76
N LYS A 177 -6.10 1.40 -22.84
CA LYS A 177 -6.00 2.78 -23.34
C LYS A 177 -6.34 2.85 -24.83
N ALA A 178 -5.90 1.88 -25.63
CA ALA A 178 -6.23 1.80 -27.05
C ALA A 178 -7.73 1.51 -27.27
N GLU A 179 -8.32 0.60 -26.49
CA GLU A 179 -9.74 0.24 -26.55
C GLU A 179 -10.64 1.39 -26.11
N ASN A 180 -10.30 2.10 -25.02
CA ASN A 180 -11.03 3.30 -24.61
C ASN A 180 -10.96 4.42 -25.66
N LYS A 181 -9.82 4.58 -26.35
CA LYS A 181 -9.69 5.55 -27.43
C LYS A 181 -10.57 5.17 -28.64
N ALA A 182 -10.57 3.89 -29.03
CA ALA A 182 -11.43 3.40 -30.10
C ALA A 182 -12.92 3.55 -29.77
N MET A 183 -13.31 3.30 -28.50
CA MET A 183 -14.69 3.48 -28.04
C MET A 183 -15.11 4.97 -28.03
N GLN A 184 -14.22 5.88 -27.64
CA GLN A 184 -14.48 7.33 -27.71
C GLN A 184 -14.66 7.81 -29.15
N GLU A 185 -13.86 7.31 -30.09
CA GLU A 185 -14.01 7.62 -31.52
C GLU A 185 -15.33 7.09 -32.09
N GLN A 186 -15.78 5.90 -31.68
CA GLN A 186 -17.10 5.37 -32.05
C GLN A 186 -18.26 6.21 -31.49
N LEU A 187 -18.16 6.65 -30.23
CA LEU A 187 -19.17 7.51 -29.61
C LEU A 187 -19.25 8.88 -30.29
N ALA A 188 -18.12 9.48 -30.65
CA ALA A 188 -18.08 10.73 -31.41
C ALA A 188 -18.73 10.59 -32.79
N ASN A 189 -18.42 9.51 -33.52
CA ASN A 189 -19.04 9.22 -34.81
C ASN A 189 -20.55 8.96 -34.70
N MET A 190 -21.01 8.28 -33.63
CA MET A 190 -22.44 8.10 -33.38
C MET A 190 -23.15 9.41 -33.05
N GLN A 191 -22.50 10.31 -32.29
CA GLN A 191 -23.04 11.63 -31.99
C GLN A 191 -23.17 12.47 -33.26
N GLU A 192 -22.15 12.51 -34.12
CA GLU A 192 -22.24 13.20 -35.42
C GLU A 192 -23.32 12.61 -36.33
N MET A 193 -23.48 11.28 -36.33
CA MET A 193 -24.53 10.61 -37.11
C MET A 193 -25.92 10.92 -36.57
N MET A 194 -26.09 10.96 -35.25
CA MET A 194 -27.34 11.34 -34.58
C MET A 194 -27.69 12.81 -34.83
N GLU A 195 -26.70 13.72 -34.80
CA GLU A 195 -26.89 15.13 -35.17
C GLU A 195 -27.31 15.29 -36.63
N LYS A 196 -26.68 14.55 -37.56
CA LYS A 196 -27.10 14.54 -38.98
C LYS A 196 -28.51 14.00 -39.17
N LEU A 197 -28.92 12.98 -38.42
CA LEU A 197 -30.27 12.40 -38.48
C LEU A 197 -31.33 13.35 -37.91
N LEU A 198 -31.02 14.03 -36.80
CA LEU A 198 -31.88 15.05 -36.20
C LEU A 198 -32.01 16.29 -37.10
N ALA A 199 -30.93 16.70 -37.76
CA ALA A 199 -30.94 17.78 -38.77
C ALA A 199 -31.74 17.40 -40.03
N GLN A 200 -31.72 16.12 -40.42
CA GLN A 200 -32.54 15.63 -41.54
C GLN A 200 -34.02 15.44 -41.19
N GLN A 201 -34.36 15.13 -39.93
CA GLN A 201 -35.75 15.06 -39.47
C GLN A 201 -36.38 16.45 -39.30
N SER A 202 -35.62 17.44 -38.82
CA SER A 202 -36.09 18.83 -38.72
C SER A 202 -36.25 19.52 -40.09
N ALA A 203 -35.72 18.95 -41.17
CA ALA A 203 -35.95 19.42 -42.55
C ALA A 203 -37.16 18.76 -43.26
N LYS A 204 -37.87 17.81 -42.63
CA LYS A 204 -38.93 17.02 -43.28
C LYS A 204 -40.31 17.12 -42.63
N THR A 205 -40.55 18.10 -41.76
CA THR A 205 -41.86 18.25 -41.10
C THR A 205 -42.38 19.68 -41.16
N GLU A 206 -42.50 20.25 -42.36
CA GLU A 206 -43.40 21.38 -42.63
C GLU A 206 -44.04 21.24 -44.02
N THR A 207 -45.14 20.47 -44.07
CA THR A 207 -46.32 20.49 -44.98
C THR A 207 -46.81 19.04 -45.14
N ASN A 208 -48.05 18.66 -44.83
CA ASN A 208 -49.26 19.42 -44.60
C ASN A 208 -50.24 18.60 -43.75
N GLU A 209 -51.07 19.34 -43.05
CA GLU A 209 -52.08 18.94 -42.07
C GLU A 209 -53.15 17.96 -42.58
N SER A 210 -53.69 17.20 -41.62
CA SER A 210 -55.10 17.26 -41.18
C SER A 210 -55.86 15.94 -41.12
N LYS A 211 -56.33 15.71 -39.87
CA LYS A 211 -57.59 15.13 -39.42
C LYS A 211 -57.69 13.60 -39.41
N LYS A 212 -57.70 13.00 -38.20
CA LYS A 212 -58.88 12.80 -37.31
C LYS A 212 -59.85 11.80 -37.94
N GLU A 213 -60.35 10.75 -37.29
CA GLU A 213 -60.43 10.40 -35.86
C GLU A 213 -61.13 9.02 -35.87
N THR A 214 -60.75 8.12 -34.95
CA THR A 214 -61.65 7.18 -34.21
C THR A 214 -62.53 6.16 -34.99
N THR A 215 -62.78 4.92 -34.59
CA THR A 215 -62.67 4.18 -33.31
C THR A 215 -63.12 2.73 -33.55
N ALA A 216 -62.39 1.80 -32.93
CA ALA A 216 -62.91 0.61 -32.20
C ALA A 216 -63.57 -0.56 -32.99
N PRO A 217 -63.84 -1.72 -32.33
CA PRO A 217 -62.83 -2.74 -32.01
C PRO A 217 -63.32 -4.18 -32.34
N LYS A 218 -62.44 -5.20 -32.42
CA LYS A 218 -62.81 -6.61 -32.14
C LYS A 218 -61.63 -7.61 -32.08
N LYS A 219 -61.52 -8.22 -30.90
CA LYS A 219 -61.26 -9.64 -30.53
C LYS A 219 -60.14 -10.46 -31.20
N SER A 220 -59.38 -11.12 -30.30
CA SER A 220 -58.48 -12.27 -30.47
C SER A 220 -59.18 -13.49 -31.12
N PRO A 221 -58.47 -14.53 -31.64
CA PRO A 221 -57.77 -15.53 -30.79
C PRO A 221 -56.53 -16.23 -31.44
N GLY A 222 -55.82 -17.04 -30.63
CA GLY A 222 -55.24 -18.29 -31.14
C GLY A 222 -53.73 -18.51 -30.94
N ARG A 223 -53.37 -19.24 -29.89
CA ARG A 223 -52.07 -19.93 -29.72
C ARG A 223 -52.09 -21.25 -30.52
N PRO A 224 -50.93 -21.73 -31.00
CA PRO A 224 -50.57 -23.11 -30.67
C PRO A 224 -49.12 -23.31 -30.15
N LYS A 225 -48.92 -24.53 -29.65
CA LYS A 225 -47.88 -25.11 -28.78
C LYS A 225 -46.60 -25.54 -29.55
N LYS A 226 -45.40 -25.45 -28.92
CA LYS A 226 -44.50 -26.53 -28.42
C LYS A 226 -43.92 -27.44 -29.55
N ASN A 227 -42.61 -27.70 -29.67
CA ASN A 227 -41.80 -28.50 -28.74
C ASN A 227 -40.29 -28.37 -29.05
N THR A 228 -39.49 -28.47 -28.00
CA THR A 228 -38.10 -28.92 -27.96
C THR A 228 -38.00 -30.43 -28.12
N GLU A 229 -37.02 -30.87 -28.90
CA GLU A 229 -36.17 -32.05 -28.65
C GLU A 229 -34.72 -31.64 -28.93
#